data_AF-A0AAD2CGH5-F1
#
_entry.id   AF-A0AAD2CGH5-F1
#
_cell.length_a   1.000
_cell.length_b   1.000
_cell.length_c   1.000
_cell.angle_alpha   90.00
_cell.angle_beta   90.00
_cell.angle_gamma   90.00
#
_symmetry.space_group_name_H-M   'P 1'
#
loop_
_entity.id
_entity.type
_entity.pdbx_description
1 polymer ?
#
loop_
_entity_poly.entity_id
_entity_poly.type
_entity_poly.pdbx_seq_one_letter_code
_entity_poly.pdbx_strand_id
1 'polypeptide(L)'
;MRLELIEQAKSGRDIWEVDRNTEITMLLTKTKLEKLMLWKGVERKDQPKLIGGKRKKWLEVRDKDPPLVGEWTDEDEAGLTKLRSKDVDIEDTAIGRAKITVQREMKSFFDNLSQEKQQEYLDQLERSKKCSDN
;
A
#
# COMPACT_ATOMS: atom_id res chain seq x y z
N MET A 1 29.72 38.95 -19.90
CA MET A 1 28.69 38.16 -20.61
C MET A 1 28.98 36.65 -20.72
N ARG A 2 30.17 36.17 -21.13
CA ARG A 2 30.41 34.71 -21.25
C ARG A 2 30.75 33.99 -19.92
N LEU A 3 31.07 34.73 -18.87
CA LEU A 3 31.44 34.19 -17.56
C LEU A 3 30.23 33.98 -16.61
N GLU A 4 29.16 34.78 -16.74
CA GLU A 4 27.93 34.63 -15.94
C GLU A 4 27.14 33.37 -16.31
N LEU A 5 27.16 32.96 -17.58
CA LEU A 5 26.53 31.71 -18.04
C LEU A 5 27.20 30.45 -17.48
N ILE A 6 28.50 30.51 -17.15
CA ILE A 6 29.24 29.38 -16.57
C ILE A 6 28.98 29.28 -15.05
N GLU A 7 28.78 30.40 -14.36
CA GLU A 7 28.38 30.42 -12.95
C GLU A 7 26.94 29.95 -12.74
N GLN A 8 26.01 30.33 -13.64
CA GLN A 8 24.64 29.83 -13.60
C GLN A 8 24.57 28.31 -13.78
N ALA A 9 25.43 27.75 -14.66
CA ALA A 9 25.53 26.29 -14.85
C ALA A 9 26.14 25.54 -13.64
N LYS A 10 26.93 26.22 -12.80
CA LYS A 10 27.52 25.63 -11.57
C LYS A 10 26.57 25.62 -10.37
N SER A 11 25.48 26.39 -10.39
CA SER A 11 24.57 26.51 -9.23
C SER A 11 23.52 25.39 -9.15
N GLY A 12 23.42 24.52 -10.15
CA GLY A 12 22.51 23.36 -10.15
C GLY A 12 21.03 23.71 -9.97
N ARG A 13 20.66 24.98 -10.10
CA ARG A 13 19.29 25.46 -10.11
C ARG A 13 18.93 25.79 -11.56
N ASP A 14 18.59 24.75 -12.31
CA ASP A 14 17.56 24.93 -13.31
C ASP A 14 16.32 25.42 -12.54
N ILE A 15 16.06 26.72 -12.58
CA ILE A 15 14.80 27.29 -12.13
C ILE A 15 13.79 26.89 -13.20
N TRP A 16 13.36 25.63 -13.16
CA TRP A 16 12.06 25.26 -13.67
C TRP A 16 11.08 26.09 -12.87
N GLU A 17 10.26 26.90 -13.53
CA GLU A 17 9.08 27.48 -12.91
C GLU A 17 8.33 26.29 -12.28
N VAL A 18 8.42 26.16 -10.96
CA VAL A 18 7.98 24.94 -10.29
C VAL A 18 6.47 25.07 -10.19
N ASP A 19 5.79 24.66 -11.26
CA ASP A 19 4.35 24.42 -11.21
C ASP A 19 4.06 23.54 -9.97
N ARG A 20 2.94 23.79 -9.28
CA ARG A 20 2.54 23.00 -8.10
C ARG A 20 2.57 21.50 -8.37
N ASN A 21 2.32 21.09 -9.62
CA ASN A 21 2.42 19.69 -10.03
C ASN A 21 3.86 19.14 -10.05
N THR A 22 4.86 19.99 -10.26
CA THR A 22 6.30 19.64 -10.20
C THR A 22 6.75 19.46 -8.74
N GLU A 23 6.28 20.29 -7.81
CA GLU A 23 6.48 20.10 -6.36
C GLU A 23 5.87 18.78 -5.88
N ILE A 24 4.62 18.51 -6.27
CA ILE A 24 3.92 17.25 -5.94
C ILE A 24 4.70 16.05 -6.50
N THR A 25 5.25 16.17 -7.72
CA THR A 25 6.07 15.12 -8.33
C THR A 25 7.36 14.84 -7.54
N MET A 26 7.94 15.85 -6.90
CA MET A 26 9.10 15.66 -6.02
C MET A 26 8.74 14.96 -4.70
N LEU A 27 7.49 15.09 -4.23
CA LEU A 27 6.98 14.42 -3.03
C LEU A 27 6.54 12.96 -3.27
N LEU A 28 6.37 12.55 -4.53
CA LEU A 28 6.00 11.17 -4.85
C LEU A 28 7.15 10.19 -4.58
N THR A 29 6.83 9.10 -3.87
CA THR A 29 7.75 7.99 -3.66
C THR A 29 7.98 7.24 -4.98
N LYS A 30 9.12 6.51 -5.05
CA LYS A 30 9.46 5.66 -6.19
C LYS A 30 8.30 4.71 -6.58
N THR A 31 7.68 4.07 -5.59
CA THR A 31 6.58 3.12 -5.79
C THR A 31 5.31 3.79 -6.31
N LYS A 32 5.01 5.01 -5.88
CA LYS A 32 3.87 5.78 -6.41
C LYS A 32 4.11 6.16 -7.87
N LEU A 33 5.30 6.65 -8.21
CA LEU A 33 5.68 6.97 -9.59
C LEU A 33 5.61 5.74 -10.51
N GLU A 34 6.04 4.57 -10.04
CA GLU A 34 5.94 3.31 -10.79
C GLU A 34 4.50 2.95 -11.14
N LYS A 35 3.59 3.07 -10.17
CA LYS A 35 2.16 2.81 -10.38
C LYS A 35 1.52 3.83 -11.33
N LEU A 36 1.86 5.11 -11.18
CA LEU A 36 1.35 6.18 -12.04
C LEU A 36 1.82 6.02 -13.48
N MET A 37 3.09 5.69 -13.70
CA MET A 37 3.61 5.39 -15.04
C MET A 37 2.94 4.15 -15.64
N LEU A 38 2.71 3.11 -14.84
CA LEU A 38 1.97 1.91 -15.29
C LEU A 38 0.54 2.25 -15.70
N TRP A 39 -0.15 3.10 -14.92
CA TRP A 39 -1.49 3.58 -15.23
C TRP A 39 -1.54 4.39 -16.55
N LYS A 40 -0.46 5.10 -16.89
CA LYS A 40 -0.28 5.76 -18.18
C LYS A 40 0.24 4.82 -19.29
N GLY A 41 0.27 3.51 -19.06
CA GLY A 41 0.67 2.51 -20.07
C GLY A 41 2.18 2.31 -20.24
N VAL A 42 3.02 2.87 -19.35
CA VAL A 42 4.46 2.65 -19.40
C VAL A 42 4.80 1.31 -18.73
N GLU A 43 5.16 0.31 -19.54
CA GLU A 43 5.55 -1.01 -19.07
C GLU A 43 6.74 -0.95 -18.11
N ARG A 44 6.81 -1.88 -17.15
CA ARG A 44 7.87 -1.90 -16.12
C ARG A 44 9.28 -1.95 -16.69
N LYS A 45 9.48 -2.59 -17.84
CA LYS A 45 10.77 -2.69 -18.53
C LYS A 45 11.26 -1.34 -19.05
N ASP A 46 10.34 -0.46 -19.42
CA ASP A 46 10.60 0.87 -19.98
C ASP A 46 10.67 1.95 -18.90
N GLN A 47 10.47 1.59 -17.63
CA GLN A 47 10.56 2.51 -16.52
C GLN A 47 12.02 2.67 -16.06
N PRO A 48 12.50 3.92 -15.89
CA PRO A 48 13.82 4.16 -15.33
C PRO A 48 13.97 3.56 -13.91
N LYS A 49 15.15 3.05 -13.58
CA LYS A 49 15.42 2.46 -12.25
C LYS A 49 15.56 3.52 -11.15
N LEU A 50 16.17 4.65 -11.50
CA LEU A 50 16.48 5.76 -10.59
C LEU A 50 15.31 6.74 -10.49
N ILE A 51 15.09 7.30 -9.30
CA ILE A 51 13.96 8.20 -9.01
C ILE A 51 13.97 9.46 -9.88
N GLY A 52 15.15 10.05 -10.15
CA GLY A 52 15.26 11.21 -11.04
C GLY A 52 14.79 10.91 -12.47
N GLY A 53 15.18 9.75 -13.01
CA GLY A 53 14.71 9.28 -14.31
C GLY A 53 13.21 9.02 -14.32
N LYS A 54 12.65 8.43 -13.25
CA LYS A 54 11.21 8.22 -13.12
C LYS A 54 10.42 9.53 -13.07
N ARG A 55 10.93 10.55 -12.36
CA ARG A 55 10.30 11.88 -12.32
C ARG A 55 10.28 12.52 -13.70
N LYS A 56 11.41 12.47 -14.43
CA LYS A 56 11.48 12.97 -15.81
C LYS A 56 10.49 12.23 -16.71
N LYS A 57 10.49 10.90 -16.66
CA LYS A 57 9.55 10.09 -17.45
C LYS A 57 8.10 10.37 -17.10
N TRP A 58 7.79 10.57 -15.82
CA TRP A 58 6.47 10.96 -15.36
C TRP A 58 6.04 12.31 -15.93
N LEU A 59 6.90 13.32 -15.91
CA LEU A 59 6.62 14.64 -16.51
C LEU A 59 6.31 14.52 -18.02
N GLU A 60 6.91 13.58 -18.74
CA GLU A 60 6.64 13.34 -20.16
C GLU A 60 5.28 12.67 -20.44
N VAL A 61 4.76 11.87 -19.50
CA VAL A 61 3.56 11.04 -19.73
C VAL A 61 2.35 11.46 -18.89
N ARG A 62 2.52 12.34 -17.91
CA ARG A 62 1.45 12.75 -16.98
C ARG A 62 0.26 13.38 -17.72
N ASP A 63 0.55 14.18 -18.74
CA ASP A 63 -0.42 14.96 -19.51
C ASP A 63 -0.98 14.18 -20.71
N LYS A 64 -0.49 12.95 -20.96
CA LYS A 64 -1.04 12.05 -21.97
C LYS A 64 -2.24 11.31 -21.39
N ASP A 65 -3.25 11.06 -22.21
CA ASP A 65 -4.36 10.21 -21.80
C ASP A 65 -3.86 8.80 -21.47
N PRO A 66 -4.40 8.18 -20.40
CA PRO A 66 -4.09 6.79 -20.11
C PRO A 66 -4.54 5.92 -21.30
N PRO A 67 -3.88 4.78 -21.54
CA PRO A 67 -4.34 3.83 -22.54
C PRO A 67 -5.80 3.48 -22.27
N LEU A 68 -6.57 3.37 -23.34
CA LEU A 68 -7.95 2.89 -23.27
C LEU A 68 -7.92 1.51 -22.62
N VAL A 69 -8.52 1.40 -21.44
CA VAL A 69 -8.85 0.10 -20.87
C VAL A 69 -9.87 -0.54 -21.81
N GLY A 70 -9.82 -1.87 -21.97
CA GLY A 70 -10.80 -2.59 -22.77
C GLY A 70 -12.23 -2.20 -22.38
N GLU A 71 -13.15 -2.29 -23.35
CA GLU A 71 -14.56 -2.05 -23.07
C GLU A 71 -15.02 -2.94 -21.92
N TRP A 72 -15.74 -2.34 -20.98
CA TRP A 72 -16.31 -3.05 -19.84
C TRP A 72 -17.26 -4.14 -20.35
N THR A 73 -16.94 -5.39 -20.07
CA THR A 73 -17.68 -6.54 -20.59
C THR A 73 -18.84 -6.93 -19.67
N ASP A 74 -19.78 -7.71 -20.18
CA ASP A 74 -20.85 -8.31 -19.35
C ASP A 74 -20.26 -9.22 -18.24
N GLU A 75 -19.10 -9.81 -18.48
CA GLU A 75 -18.36 -10.62 -17.50
C GLU A 75 -17.83 -9.76 -16.34
N ASP A 76 -17.32 -8.56 -16.66
CA ASP A 76 -16.89 -7.58 -15.65
C ASP A 76 -18.08 -7.10 -14.81
N GLU A 77 -19.23 -6.84 -15.44
CA GLU A 77 -20.46 -6.43 -14.74
C GLU A 77 -21.00 -7.54 -13.83
N ALA A 78 -21.00 -8.78 -14.29
CA ALA A 78 -21.37 -9.94 -13.48
C ALA A 78 -20.42 -10.11 -12.28
N GLY A 79 -19.12 -9.92 -12.49
CA GLY A 79 -18.11 -9.93 -11.44
C GLY A 79 -18.33 -8.82 -10.40
N LEU A 80 -18.64 -7.61 -10.85
CA LEU A 80 -18.95 -6.47 -9.99
C LEU A 80 -20.21 -6.70 -9.17
N THR A 81 -21.26 -7.25 -9.79
CA THR A 81 -22.53 -7.57 -9.12
C THR A 81 -22.29 -8.58 -8.00
N LYS A 82 -21.52 -9.63 -8.27
CA LYS A 82 -21.15 -10.65 -7.27
C LYS A 82 -20.36 -10.06 -6.10
N LEU A 83 -19.46 -9.12 -6.37
CA LEU A 83 -18.70 -8.43 -5.32
C LEU A 83 -19.59 -7.52 -4.47
N ARG A 84 -20.57 -6.83 -5.08
CA ARG A 84 -21.51 -5.97 -4.37
C ARG A 84 -22.49 -6.75 -3.50
N SER A 85 -22.90 -7.94 -3.92
CA SER A 85 -23.82 -8.79 -3.17
C SER A 85 -23.13 -9.64 -2.09
N LYS A 86 -21.80 -9.56 -1.97
CA LYS A 86 -21.06 -10.35 -0.98
C LYS A 86 -21.09 -9.63 0.37
N ASP A 87 -21.73 -10.25 1.35
CA ASP A 87 -21.63 -9.81 2.74
C ASP A 87 -20.17 -9.96 3.21
N VAL A 88 -19.62 -8.88 3.75
CA VAL A 88 -18.27 -8.84 4.31
C VAL A 88 -18.37 -9.10 5.80
N ASP A 89 -17.87 -10.25 6.25
CA ASP A 89 -17.76 -10.54 7.69
C ASP A 89 -16.57 -9.76 8.29
N ILE A 90 -16.64 -9.45 9.58
CA ILE A 90 -15.50 -8.90 10.32
C ILE A 90 -14.28 -9.82 10.22
N GLU A 91 -14.48 -11.13 10.08
CA GLU A 91 -13.43 -12.13 9.86
C GLU A 91 -12.68 -11.93 8.53
N ASP A 92 -13.37 -11.41 7.51
CA ASP A 92 -12.78 -11.07 6.21
C ASP A 92 -11.93 -9.79 6.25
N THR A 93 -11.96 -9.06 7.36
CA THR A 93 -11.13 -7.86 7.55
C THR A 93 -9.72 -8.22 8.02
N ALA A 94 -8.79 -7.27 7.88
CA ALA A 94 -7.43 -7.43 8.41
C ALA A 94 -7.42 -7.65 9.94
N ILE A 95 -8.34 -7.01 10.65
CA ILE A 95 -8.49 -7.13 12.10
C ILE A 95 -9.02 -8.52 12.46
N GLY A 96 -10.04 -9.00 11.74
CA GLY A 96 -10.58 -10.34 11.92
C GLY A 96 -9.53 -11.43 11.73
N ARG A 97 -8.77 -11.35 10.62
CA ARG A 97 -7.65 -12.26 10.38
C ARG A 97 -6.60 -12.23 11.50
N ALA A 98 -6.21 -11.05 11.97
CA ALA A 98 -5.25 -10.92 13.06
C ALA A 98 -5.77 -11.58 14.35
N LYS A 99 -7.05 -11.37 14.68
CA LYS A 99 -7.71 -11.99 15.84
C LYS A 99 -7.71 -13.52 15.74
N ILE A 100 -8.06 -14.07 14.58
CA ILE A 100 -8.07 -15.53 14.34
C ILE A 100 -6.65 -16.11 14.48
N THR A 101 -5.64 -15.42 13.95
CA THR A 101 -4.23 -15.84 14.09
C THR A 101 -3.82 -15.90 15.57
N VAL A 102 -4.09 -14.83 16.34
CA VAL A 102 -3.76 -14.80 17.77
C VAL A 102 -4.50 -15.90 18.54
N GLN A 103 -5.78 -16.13 18.26
CA GLN A 103 -6.54 -17.22 18.90
C GLN A 103 -5.95 -18.59 18.58
N ARG A 104 -5.54 -18.82 17.33
CA ARG A 104 -4.90 -20.07 16.90
C ARG A 104 -3.56 -20.27 17.59
N GLU A 105 -2.74 -19.22 17.66
CA GLU A 105 -1.46 -19.23 18.36
C GLU A 105 -1.66 -19.52 19.84
N MET A 106 -2.56 -18.80 20.52
CA MET A 106 -2.89 -19.03 21.93
C MET A 106 -3.33 -20.47 22.19
N LYS A 107 -4.21 -21.01 21.35
CA LYS A 107 -4.62 -22.41 21.44
C LYS A 107 -3.44 -23.36 21.27
N SER A 108 -2.61 -23.14 20.26
CA SER A 108 -1.39 -23.94 20.05
C SER A 108 -0.45 -23.86 21.25
N PHE A 109 -0.25 -22.68 21.84
CA PHE A 109 0.56 -22.54 23.05
C PHE A 109 -0.03 -23.33 24.20
N PHE A 110 -1.34 -23.21 24.44
CA PHE A 110 -2.02 -23.94 25.51
C PHE A 110 -1.93 -25.46 25.32
N ASP A 111 -2.19 -25.95 24.11
CA ASP A 111 -2.14 -27.38 23.78
C ASP A 111 -0.73 -27.97 23.96
N ASN A 112 0.33 -27.16 23.86
CA ASN A 112 1.72 -27.58 24.07
C ASN A 112 2.20 -27.48 25.53
N LEU A 113 1.41 -26.93 26.45
CA LEU A 113 1.77 -26.89 27.87
C LEU A 113 1.64 -28.26 28.52
N SER A 114 2.38 -28.49 29.61
CA SER A 114 2.14 -29.66 30.47
C SER A 114 0.78 -29.56 31.14
N GLN A 115 0.18 -30.72 31.49
CA GLN A 115 -1.13 -30.76 32.16
C GLN A 115 -1.16 -29.93 33.46
N GLU A 116 -0.07 -29.96 34.23
CA GLU A 116 0.05 -29.16 35.47
C GLU A 116 -0.03 -27.65 35.18
N LYS A 117 0.64 -27.19 34.12
CA LYS A 117 0.62 -25.78 33.70
C LYS A 117 -0.71 -25.37 33.08
N GLN A 118 -1.37 -26.26 32.34
CA GLN A 118 -2.72 -26.02 31.85
C GLN A 118 -3.69 -25.81 33.01
N GLN A 119 -3.61 -26.65 34.05
CA GLN A 119 -4.47 -26.54 35.23
C GLN A 119 -4.24 -25.24 36.00
N GLU A 120 -2.97 -24.83 36.17
CA GLU A 120 -2.62 -23.55 36.79
C GLU A 120 -3.25 -22.35 36.04
N TYR A 121 -3.22 -22.37 34.70
CA TYR A 121 -3.86 -21.34 33.87
C TYR A 121 -5.38 -21.30 34.03
N LEU A 122 -6.03 -22.47 34.11
CA LEU A 122 -7.48 -22.56 34.34
C LEU A 122 -7.86 -22.01 35.72
N ASP A 123 -7.09 -22.33 36.75
CA ASP A 123 -7.32 -21.81 38.11
C ASP A 123 -7.18 -20.28 38.17
N GLN A 124 -6.20 -19.71 37.44
CA GLN A 124 -6.05 -18.26 37.32
C GLN A 124 -7.25 -17.60 36.61
N LEU A 125 -7.77 -18.24 35.55
CA LEU A 125 -8.97 -17.77 34.84
C LEU A 125 -10.23 -17.80 35.71
N GLU A 126 -10.40 -18.83 36.55
CA GLU A 126 -11.52 -18.87 37.49
C GLU A 126 -11.43 -17.80 38.57
N ARG A 127 -10.23 -17.54 39.09
CA ARG A 127 -10.00 -16.47 40.08
C ARG A 127 -10.27 -15.09 39.50
N SER A 128 -9.84 -14.82 38.26
CA SER A 128 -10.07 -13.52 37.64
C SER A 128 -11.55 -13.26 37.33
N LYS A 129 -12.30 -14.28 36.92
CA LYS A 129 -13.77 -14.19 36.74
C LYS A 129 -14.48 -13.86 38.05
N LYS A 130 -14.14 -14.55 39.14
CA LYS A 130 -14.73 -14.30 40.47
C LYS A 130 -14.48 -12.88 41.00
N CYS A 131 -13.38 -12.24 40.63
CA CYS A 131 -13.10 -10.84 40.99
C CYS A 131 -13.78 -9.81 40.09
N SER A 132 -14.30 -10.21 38.92
CA SER A 132 -14.98 -9.30 37.98
C SER A 132 -16.49 -9.18 38.22
N ASP A 133 -17.08 -10.11 38.99
CA ASP A 133 -18.52 -10.16 39.29
C ASP A 133 -18.90 -9.50 40.64
N ASN A 134 -17.93 -8.86 41.31
CA ASN A 134 -18.11 -8.02 42.52
C ASN A 134 -17.86 -6.55 42.19
#